data_AF-A0AAU9NB99-F1
#
_entry.id   AF-A0AAU9NB99-F1
#
_cell.length_a   1.000
_cell.length_b   1.000
_cell.length_c   1.000
_cell.angle_alpha   90.00
_cell.angle_beta   90.00
_cell.angle_gamma   90.00
#
_symmetry.space_group_name_H-M   'P 1'
#
loop_
_entity.id
_entity.type
_entity.pdbx_description
1 polymer ?
#
loop_
_entity_poly.entity_id
_entity_poly.type
_entity_poly.pdbx_seq_one_letter_code
_entity_poly.pdbx_strand_id
1 'polypeptide(L)'
;MEGRDQTGQMVLPVFYHVDPSHVRGQKRDFDTAFQQHDDKFRGEIDKVNKLRKALAAAAGLSGWHVSETGNGYQKITVGCRSSFHC
;
A
#
# COMPACT_ATOMS: atom_id res chain seq x y z
N MET A 1 16.20 2.47 -0.39
CA MET A 1 15.66 3.82 -0.13
C MET A 1 14.37 3.66 0.64
N GLU A 2 14.49 3.63 1.97
CA GLU A 2 13.35 3.48 2.89
C GLU A 2 12.49 4.76 2.87
N GLY A 3 11.17 4.62 2.95
CA GLY A 3 10.31 5.79 3.09
C GLY A 3 10.44 6.36 4.49
N ARG A 4 10.63 7.68 4.60
CA ARG A 4 10.56 8.38 5.88
C ARG A 4 9.24 9.11 5.99
N ASP A 5 8.62 9.08 7.16
CA ASP A 5 7.44 9.89 7.43
C ASP A 5 7.85 11.37 7.71
N GLN A 6 6.86 12.21 8.03
CA GLN A 6 7.10 13.63 8.34
C GLN A 6 7.91 13.85 9.64
N THR A 7 8.06 12.81 10.46
CA THR A 7 8.83 12.84 11.72
C THR A 7 10.23 12.23 11.57
N GLY A 8 10.59 11.79 10.35
CA GLY A 8 11.87 11.16 10.05
C GLY A 8 11.92 9.67 10.40
N GLN A 9 10.81 9.08 10.84
CA GLN A 9 10.70 7.66 11.15
C GLN A 9 10.72 6.83 9.87
N MET A 10 11.45 5.72 9.93
CA MET A 10 11.53 4.76 8.83
C MET A 10 10.23 3.96 8.76
N VAL A 11 9.57 4.03 7.60
CA VAL A 11 8.35 3.31 7.29
C VAL A 11 8.63 2.29 6.20
N LEU A 12 8.36 1.02 6.49
CA LEU A 12 8.48 -0.08 5.55
C LEU A 12 7.11 -0.77 5.39
N PRO A 13 6.41 -0.54 4.26
CA PRO A 13 5.13 -1.20 4.02
C PRO A 13 5.33 -2.69 3.69
N VAL A 14 4.46 -3.54 4.25
CA VAL A 14 4.38 -4.97 3.97
C VAL A 14 3.07 -5.23 3.21
N PHE A 15 3.18 -5.77 2.00
CA PHE A 15 2.07 -6.14 1.15
C PHE A 15 1.91 -7.66 1.16
N TYR A 16 0.78 -8.14 1.68
CA TYR A 16 0.51 -9.56 1.86
C TYR A 16 -0.49 -10.06 0.82
N HIS A 17 -0.05 -10.92 -0.10
CA HIS A 17 -0.88 -11.45 -1.20
C HIS A 17 -1.60 -10.38 -2.03
N VAL A 18 -1.05 -9.16 -2.05
CA VAL A 18 -1.60 -8.01 -2.77
C VAL A 18 -0.47 -7.33 -3.52
N ASP A 19 -0.68 -7.09 -4.82
CA ASP A 19 0.26 -6.34 -5.63
C ASP A 19 0.31 -4.86 -5.18
N PRO A 20 1.50 -4.31 -4.87
CA PRO A 20 1.64 -2.92 -4.42
C PRO A 20 1.09 -1.89 -5.43
N SER A 21 1.04 -2.22 -6.72
CA SER A 21 0.48 -1.35 -7.78
C SER A 21 -1.03 -1.23 -7.65
N HIS A 22 -1.72 -2.29 -7.23
CA HIS A 22 -3.16 -2.25 -6.95
C HIS A 22 -3.45 -1.37 -5.73
N VAL A 23 -2.60 -1.43 -4.70
CA VAL A 23 -2.71 -0.56 -3.51
C VAL A 23 -2.43 0.89 -3.85
N ARG A 24 -1.42 1.17 -4.70
CA ARG A 24 -1.09 2.53 -5.14
C ARG A 24 -2.20 3.16 -5.95
N GLY A 25 -2.78 2.39 -6.87
CA GLY A 25 -3.89 2.85 -7.70
C GLY A 25 -5.24 2.84 -6.99
N GLN A 26 -5.35 2.14 -5.85
CA GLN A 26 -6.58 1.89 -5.11
C GLN A 26 -7.73 1.44 -6.03
N LYS A 27 -7.38 0.59 -7.00
CA LYS A 27 -8.32 0.09 -8.01
C LYS A 27 -8.86 -1.27 -7.56
N ARG A 28 -9.95 -1.73 -8.20
CA ARG A 28 -10.62 -3.01 -7.93
C ARG A 28 -11.21 -3.04 -6.52
N ASP A 29 -10.91 -4.08 -5.75
CA ASP A 29 -11.52 -4.35 -4.44
C ASP A 29 -11.27 -3.24 -3.41
N PHE A 30 -10.17 -2.49 -3.57
CA PHE A 30 -9.88 -1.33 -2.73
C PHE A 30 -10.90 -0.21 -2.91
N ASP A 31 -11.36 0.05 -4.13
CA ASP A 31 -12.34 1.12 -4.39
C ASP A 31 -13.69 0.77 -3.75
N THR A 32 -14.15 -0.47 -3.94
CA THR A 32 -15.37 -1.00 -3.30
C THR A 32 -15.26 -0.97 -1.77
N ALA A 33 -14.11 -1.37 -1.21
CA ALA A 33 -13.89 -1.32 0.23
C ALA A 33 -13.91 0.12 0.77
N PHE A 34 -13.32 1.09 0.05
CA PHE A 34 -13.41 2.50 0.43
C PHE A 34 -14.83 3.03 0.33
N GLN A 35 -15.60 2.69 -0.70
CA GLN A 35 -17.00 3.10 -0.84
C GLN A 35 -17.87 2.56 0.30
N GLN A 36 -17.72 1.27 0.66
CA GLN A 36 -18.40 0.70 1.83
C GLN A 36 -18.01 1.40 3.13
N HIS A 37 -16.74 1.80 3.23
CA HIS A 37 -16.23 2.53 4.38
C HIS A 37 -16.72 3.99 4.42
N ASP A 38 -16.91 4.66 3.29
CA ASP A 38 -17.54 5.97 3.18
C ASP A 38 -19.03 5.90 3.59
N ASP A 39 -19.76 4.87 3.13
CA ASP A 39 -21.18 4.68 3.46
C ASP A 39 -21.42 4.36 4.93
N LYS A 40 -20.52 3.59 5.55
CA LYS A 40 -20.60 3.25 6.97
C LYS A 40 -20.18 4.42 7.88
N PHE A 41 -19.36 5.33 7.38
CA PHE A 41 -18.78 6.44 8.15
C PHE A 41 -19.03 7.79 7.48
N ARG A 42 -20.29 8.03 7.06
CA ARG A 42 -20.73 9.26 6.37
C ARG A 42 -20.41 10.59 7.08
N GLY A 43 -20.03 10.56 8.37
CA GLY A 43 -19.55 11.72 9.13
C GLY A 43 -18.03 11.91 9.21
N GLU A 44 -17.24 10.96 8.69
CA GLU A 44 -15.78 10.90 8.83
C GLU A 44 -15.06 10.85 7.47
N ILE A 45 -15.71 11.38 6.42
CA ILE A 45 -15.19 11.43 5.04
C ILE A 45 -13.77 12.04 4.99
N ASP A 46 -13.47 13.03 5.85
CA ASP A 46 -12.13 13.61 5.94
C ASP A 46 -11.07 12.60 6.43
N LYS A 47 -11.44 11.72 7.36
CA LYS A 47 -10.56 10.64 7.84
C LYS A 47 -10.38 9.56 6.78
N VAL A 48 -11.44 9.18 6.06
CA VAL A 48 -11.35 8.22 4.95
C VAL A 48 -10.42 8.76 3.86
N ASN A 49 -10.54 10.03 3.51
CA ASN A 49 -9.64 10.68 2.54
C ASN A 49 -8.18 10.78 3.02
N LYS A 50 -7.95 11.05 4.31
CA LYS A 50 -6.59 11.01 4.89
C LYS A 50 -6.00 9.61 4.82
N LEU A 51 -6.78 8.58 5.15
CA LEU A 51 -6.36 7.18 5.07
C LEU A 51 -6.05 6.79 3.62
N ARG A 52 -6.89 7.24 2.69
CA ARG A 52 -6.70 7.07 1.25
C ARG A 52 -5.35 7.66 0.79
N LYS A 53 -5.04 8.89 1.18
CA LYS A 53 -3.75 9.54 0.83
C LYS A 53 -2.57 8.82 1.48
N ALA A 54 -2.68 8.43 2.75
CA ALA A 54 -1.62 7.72 3.47
C ALA A 54 -1.30 6.36 2.84
N LEU A 55 -2.33 5.60 2.45
CA LEU A 55 -2.16 4.29 1.82
C LEU A 55 -1.50 4.41 0.43
N ALA A 56 -1.88 5.41 -0.36
CA ALA A 56 -1.24 5.68 -1.65
C ALA A 56 0.24 6.07 -1.48
N ALA A 57 0.55 6.90 -0.48
CA ALA A 57 1.93 7.28 -0.17
C ALA A 57 2.76 6.07 0.27
N ALA A 58 2.22 5.21 1.15
CA ALA A 58 2.86 3.98 1.59
C ALA A 58 3.08 3.01 0.41
N ALA A 59 2.09 2.80 -0.46
CA ALA A 59 2.24 2.02 -1.69
C ALA A 59 3.20 2.65 -2.72
N GLY A 60 3.55 3.91 -2.53
CA GLY A 60 4.66 4.55 -3.21
C GLY A 60 6.00 3.94 -2.79
N LEU A 61 6.20 3.67 -1.50
CA LEU A 61 7.49 3.30 -0.90
C LEU A 61 8.03 1.95 -1.36
N SER A 62 9.35 1.76 -1.26
CA SER A 62 9.93 0.41 -1.36
C SER A 62 9.44 -0.41 -0.18
N GLY A 63 9.03 -1.65 -0.42
CA GLY A 63 8.39 -2.48 0.61
C GLY A 63 8.59 -3.97 0.36
N TRP A 64 8.10 -4.76 1.30
CA TRP A 64 8.10 -6.22 1.20
C TRP A 64 6.81 -6.68 0.56
N HIS A 65 6.93 -7.43 -0.53
CA HIS A 65 5.82 -8.09 -1.19
C HIS A 65 5.89 -9.58 -0.91
N VAL A 66 4.87 -10.11 -0.23
CA VAL A 66 4.71 -11.52 0.06
C VAL A 66 3.76 -12.10 -0.98
N SER A 67 4.26 -12.97 -1.84
CA SER A 67 3.47 -13.68 -2.84
C SER A 67 3.60 -15.18 -2.65
N GLU A 68 2.49 -15.90 -2.83
CA GLU A 68 2.52 -17.35 -2.88
C GLU A 68 3.13 -17.81 -4.20
N THR A 69 4.07 -18.73 -4.09
CA THR A 69 4.66 -19.44 -5.23
C THR A 69 4.02 -20.82 -5.26
N GLY A 70 3.68 -21.35 -6.44
CA GLY A 70 2.77 -22.51 -6.66
C GLY A 70 3.19 -23.85 -6.05
N ASN A 71 4.12 -23.84 -5.11
CA ASN A 71 4.72 -24.92 -4.36
C ASN A 71 4.58 -24.72 -2.84
N GLY A 72 3.66 -23.85 -2.40
CA GLY A 72 3.20 -23.77 -1.01
C GLY A 72 4.11 -22.99 -0.05
N TYR A 73 5.11 -22.26 -0.55
CA TYR A 73 5.94 -21.36 0.26
C TYR A 73 5.68 -19.90 -0.08
N GLN A 74 5.83 -19.05 0.95
CA GLN A 74 5.70 -17.61 0.85
C GLN A 74 7.03 -17.00 0.41
N LYS A 75 7.03 -16.33 -0.74
CA LYS A 75 8.20 -15.60 -1.22
C LYS A 75 8.10 -14.15 -0.79
N ILE A 76 9.07 -13.69 -0.01
CA ILE A 76 9.21 -12.28 0.36
C ILE A 76 10.16 -11.63 -0.64
N THR A 77 9.67 -10.65 -1.40
CA THR A 77 10.47 -9.88 -2.35
C THR A 77 10.54 -8.43 -1.91
N VAL A 78 11.73 -7.84 -1.85
CA VAL A 78 11.90 -6.41 -1.60
C VAL A 78 11.77 -5.67 -2.93
N GLY A 79 10.67 -4.95 -3.11
CA GLY A 79 10.45 -4.12 -4.29
C GLY A 79 11.25 -2.81 -4.19
N CYS A 80 12.25 -2.62 -5.06
CA CYS A 80 12.96 -1.34 -5.18
C CYS A 80 12.29 -0.49 -6.28
N ARG A 81 12.13 0.82 -6.05
CA ARG A 81 11.62 1.74 -7.09
C ARG A 81 12.68 1.92 -8.17
N SER A 82 12.51 1.27 -9.31
CA SER A 82 13.25 1.52 -10.55
C SER A 82 12.84 2.87 -11.14
N SER A 83 13.40 3.96 -10.62
CA SER A 83 13.37 5.27 -11.31
C SER A 83 14.68 6.05 -11.21
N PHE A 84 15.75 5.42 -10.75
CA PHE A 84 17.10 5.92 -10.95
C PHE A 84 17.89 4.82 -11.63
N HIS A 85 18.47 5.14 -12.79
CA HIS A 85 19.54 4.34 -13.39
C HIS A 85 20.63 4.12 -12.33
N CYS A 86 21.21 2.92 -12.30
CA CYS A 86 22.53 2.72 -11.71
C CYS A 86 23.56 3.61 -12.39
#